data_AF-A0A3T0GL18-F1
#
_entry.id   AF-A0A3T0GL18-F1
#
_cell.length_a   1.000
_cell.length_b   1.000
_cell.length_c   1.000
_cell.angle_alpha   90.00
_cell.angle_beta   90.00
_cell.angle_gamma   90.00
#
_symmetry.space_group_name_H-M   'P 1'
#
loop_
_entity.id
_entity.type
_entity.pdbx_description
1 polymer ?
#
loop_
_entity_poly.entity_id
_entity_poly.type
_entity_poly.pdbx_seq_one_letter_code
_entity_poly.pdbx_strand_id
1 'polypeptide(L)'
;MYVQHPLGHHKVFENNVQAIDQMLDFLRLHNVTKVGLEATGGYEKLCAYTLLSHGFEVYVIQPRWVRDYAKSLGIATKTDKIDCSIISRYVSNTDMRVTPLKVSSIDCLKQKLSRRNQLVEIAKIQKTQAHQVTDLSIIKQMEELLAVLQNQIQVLEDEVMELVE
;
A
#
# COMPACT_ATOMS: atom_id res chain seq x y z
N MET A 1 -7.54 -3.51 -2.99
CA MET A 1 -6.53 -4.51 -2.57
C MET A 1 -7.25 -5.76 -2.12
N TYR A 2 -7.02 -6.88 -2.82
CA TYR A 2 -7.58 -8.18 -2.45
C TYR A 2 -6.59 -8.87 -1.50
N VAL A 3 -7.06 -9.35 -0.35
CA VAL A 3 -6.23 -10.07 0.63
C VAL A 3 -6.80 -11.45 0.81
N GLN A 4 -5.95 -12.47 0.64
CA GLN A 4 -6.35 -13.86 0.78
C GLN A 4 -5.37 -14.63 1.67
N HIS A 5 -5.93 -15.23 2.72
CA HIS A 5 -5.27 -16.19 3.57
C HIS A 5 -5.24 -17.58 2.92
N PRO A 6 -4.15 -18.36 3.05
CA PRO A 6 -4.08 -19.73 2.53
C PRO A 6 -5.21 -20.66 3.00
N LEU A 7 -5.79 -20.39 4.18
CA LEU A 7 -6.94 -21.13 4.75
C LEU A 7 -8.31 -20.71 4.18
N GLY A 8 -8.35 -19.88 3.13
CA GLY A 8 -9.59 -19.53 2.41
C GLY A 8 -10.29 -18.24 2.88
N HIS A 9 -9.78 -17.57 3.91
CA HIS A 9 -10.28 -16.25 4.31
C HIS A 9 -9.88 -15.21 3.27
N HIS A 10 -10.83 -14.41 2.79
CA HIS A 10 -10.56 -13.34 1.84
C HIS A 10 -11.35 -12.08 2.17
N LYS A 11 -10.74 -10.91 1.94
CA LYS A 11 -11.39 -9.61 2.11
C LYS A 11 -10.82 -8.61 1.11
N VAL A 12 -11.69 -7.73 0.61
CA VAL A 12 -11.31 -6.63 -0.27
C VAL A 12 -11.25 -5.35 0.55
N PHE A 13 -10.14 -4.64 0.42
CA PHE A 13 -9.89 -3.36 1.07
C PHE A 13 -9.71 -2.28 0.01
N GLU A 14 -10.20 -1.07 0.28
CA GLU A 14 -9.83 0.09 -0.52
C GLU A 14 -8.34 0.44 -0.33
N ASN A 15 -7.76 1.20 -1.25
CA ASN A 15 -6.38 1.67 -1.12
C ASN A 15 -6.34 3.04 -0.41
N ASN A 16 -6.84 3.06 0.82
CA ASN A 16 -6.81 4.24 1.69
C ASN A 16 -6.29 3.85 3.08
N VAL A 17 -5.85 4.82 3.87
CA VAL A 17 -5.22 4.59 5.19
C VAL A 17 -6.14 3.80 6.12
N GLN A 18 -7.42 4.15 6.19
CA GLN A 18 -8.40 3.48 7.06
C GLN A 18 -8.62 2.01 6.66
N ALA A 19 -8.65 1.73 5.37
CA ALA A 19 -8.79 0.38 4.84
C ALA A 19 -7.50 -0.45 5.04
N ILE A 20 -6.33 0.19 5.04
CA ILE A 20 -5.05 -0.45 5.40
C ILE A 20 -5.03 -0.81 6.89
N ASP A 21 -5.53 0.04 7.78
CA ASP A 21 -5.64 -0.29 9.21
C ASP A 21 -6.56 -1.50 9.44
N GLN A 22 -7.72 -1.53 8.79
CA GLN A 22 -8.61 -2.70 8.83
C GLN A 22 -7.97 -3.96 8.27
N MET A 23 -7.07 -3.81 7.28
CA MET A 23 -6.30 -4.91 6.73
C MET A 23 -5.27 -5.42 7.76
N LEU A 24 -4.57 -4.53 8.46
CA LEU A 24 -3.62 -4.90 9.52
C LEU A 24 -4.31 -5.71 10.62
N ASP A 25 -5.50 -5.30 11.04
CA ASP A 25 -6.28 -6.03 12.05
C ASP A 25 -6.69 -7.41 11.57
N PHE A 26 -7.12 -7.52 10.30
CA PHE A 26 -7.45 -8.80 9.68
C PHE A 26 -6.22 -9.73 9.62
N LEU A 27 -5.06 -9.20 9.22
CA LEU A 27 -3.82 -9.98 9.15
C LEU A 27 -3.37 -10.47 10.52
N ARG A 28 -3.47 -9.62 11.56
CA ARG A 28 -3.15 -9.99 12.95
C ARG A 28 -4.11 -11.05 13.49
N LEU A 29 -5.42 -10.88 13.23
CA LEU A 29 -6.44 -11.84 13.66
C LEU A 29 -6.16 -13.25 13.11
N HIS A 30 -5.60 -13.33 11.91
CA HIS A 30 -5.27 -14.60 11.25
C HIS A 30 -3.80 -15.03 11.41
N ASN A 31 -3.03 -14.41 12.31
CA ASN A 31 -1.61 -14.71 12.56
C ASN A 31 -0.72 -14.70 11.30
N VAL A 32 -1.01 -13.80 10.37
CA VAL A 32 -0.23 -13.66 9.14
C VAL A 32 1.08 -12.95 9.44
N THR A 33 2.19 -13.50 8.98
CA THR A 33 3.53 -12.89 9.11
C THR A 33 4.12 -12.45 7.76
N LYS A 34 3.69 -13.08 6.66
CA LYS A 34 4.16 -12.82 5.29
C LYS A 34 3.03 -12.33 4.41
N VAL A 35 3.28 -11.28 3.64
CA VAL A 35 2.28 -10.68 2.73
C VAL A 35 2.86 -10.51 1.33
N GLY A 36 2.16 -11.02 0.33
CA GLY A 36 2.47 -10.80 -1.08
C GLY A 36 1.62 -9.68 -1.67
N LEU A 37 2.27 -8.75 -2.36
CA LEU A 37 1.62 -7.68 -3.12
C LEU A 37 2.05 -7.79 -4.58
N GLU A 38 1.10 -7.65 -5.50
CA GLU A 38 1.43 -7.55 -6.92
C GLU A 38 1.88 -6.12 -7.25
N ALA A 39 2.94 -5.98 -8.05
CA ALA A 39 3.40 -4.69 -8.53
C ALA A 39 2.43 -4.13 -9.59
N THR A 40 1.61 -3.15 -9.21
CA THR A 40 0.63 -2.48 -10.08
C THR A 40 1.08 -1.10 -10.57
N GLY A 41 2.34 -0.72 -10.32
CA GLY A 41 2.92 0.52 -10.83
C GLY A 41 2.84 1.71 -9.88
N GLY A 42 2.71 1.46 -8.57
CA GLY A 42 2.84 2.50 -7.54
C GLY A 42 1.77 2.45 -6.45
N TYR A 43 0.58 1.92 -6.73
CA TYR A 43 -0.51 1.82 -5.76
C TYR A 43 -0.19 0.88 -4.59
N GLU A 44 0.63 -0.13 -4.85
CA GLU A 44 1.10 -1.10 -3.86
C GLU A 44 2.08 -0.51 -2.85
N LYS A 45 2.73 0.62 -3.15
CA LYS A 45 3.82 1.17 -2.35
C LYS A 45 3.36 1.58 -0.95
N LEU A 46 2.29 2.38 -0.85
CA LEU A 46 1.75 2.81 0.45
C LEU A 46 1.36 1.61 1.33
N CYS A 47 0.71 0.62 0.74
CA CYS A 47 0.34 -0.62 1.42
C CYS A 47 1.58 -1.39 1.88
N ALA A 48 2.57 -1.58 0.99
CA ALA A 48 3.81 -2.26 1.28
C ALA A 48 4.57 -1.60 2.44
N TYR A 49 4.75 -0.28 2.36
CA TYR A 49 5.45 0.50 3.39
C TYR A 49 4.72 0.48 4.72
N THR A 50 3.38 0.56 4.69
CA THR A 50 2.59 0.48 5.92
C THR A 50 2.70 -0.91 6.56
N LEU A 51 2.61 -1.99 5.78
CA LEU A 51 2.80 -3.36 6.28
C LEU A 51 4.21 -3.57 6.84
N LEU A 52 5.26 -3.12 6.13
CA LEU A 52 6.65 -3.17 6.60
C LEU A 52 6.81 -2.42 7.93
N SER A 53 6.29 -1.20 8.01
CA SER A 53 6.33 -0.40 9.24
C SER A 53 5.65 -1.09 10.43
N HIS A 54 4.70 -2.00 10.19
CA HIS A 54 4.02 -2.77 11.23
C HIS A 54 4.67 -4.14 11.51
N GLY A 55 5.83 -4.42 10.90
CA GLY A 55 6.65 -5.61 11.16
C GLY A 55 6.29 -6.84 10.32
N PHE A 56 5.50 -6.69 9.27
CA PHE A 56 5.21 -7.79 8.35
C PHE A 56 6.33 -7.98 7.33
N GLU A 57 6.60 -9.22 6.94
CA GLU A 57 7.46 -9.52 5.79
C GLU A 57 6.67 -9.29 4.49
N VAL A 58 7.06 -8.28 3.72
CA VAL A 58 6.35 -7.89 2.49
C VAL A 58 7.13 -8.29 1.25
N TYR A 59 6.45 -8.95 0.32
CA TYR A 59 6.99 -9.41 -0.96
C TYR A 59 6.26 -8.71 -2.09
N VAL A 60 6.98 -7.92 -2.88
CA VAL A 60 6.42 -7.31 -4.10
C VAL A 60 6.75 -8.19 -5.30
N ILE A 61 5.72 -8.74 -5.92
CA ILE A 61 5.85 -9.74 -6.98
C ILE A 61 5.46 -9.11 -8.31
N GLN A 62 6.28 -9.32 -9.32
CA GLN A 62 6.00 -8.84 -10.66
C GLN A 62 4.78 -9.59 -11.25
N PRO A 63 3.82 -8.90 -11.90
CA PRO A 63 2.66 -9.52 -12.56
C PRO A 63 3.01 -10.64 -13.55
N ARG A 64 4.20 -10.53 -14.16
CA ARG A 64 4.81 -11.55 -15.02
C ARG A 64 5.00 -12.88 -14.26
N TRP A 65 5.58 -12.84 -13.06
CA TRP A 65 5.90 -14.03 -12.28
C TRP A 65 4.64 -14.70 -11.73
N VAL A 66 3.66 -13.91 -11.30
CA VAL A 66 2.33 -14.41 -10.91
C VAL A 66 1.70 -15.18 -12.08
N ARG A 67 1.73 -14.62 -13.29
CA ARG A 67 1.23 -15.27 -14.51
C ARG A 67 1.99 -16.53 -14.89
N ASP A 68 3.31 -16.53 -14.79
CA ASP A 68 4.12 -17.71 -15.12
C ASP A 68 3.89 -18.84 -14.12
N TYR A 69 3.69 -18.51 -12.84
CA TYR A 69 3.31 -19.49 -11.81
C TYR A 69 1.86 -19.99 -11.97
N ALA A 70 0.92 -19.13 -12.37
CA ALA A 70 -0.44 -19.53 -12.72
C ALA A 70 -0.46 -20.59 -13.82
N LYS A 71 0.37 -20.39 -14.86
CA LYS A 71 0.52 -21.34 -15.98
C LYS A 71 1.11 -22.67 -15.53
N SER A 72 2.12 -22.67 -14.65
CA SER A 72 2.69 -23.93 -14.15
C SER A 72 1.70 -24.75 -13.33
N LEU A 73 0.71 -24.10 -12.72
CA LEU A 73 -0.40 -24.72 -12.00
C LEU A 73 -1.58 -25.11 -12.90
N GLY A 74 -1.53 -24.85 -14.21
CA GLY A 74 -2.61 -25.17 -15.16
C GLY A 74 -3.85 -24.28 -15.03
N ILE A 75 -3.73 -23.11 -14.39
CA ILE A 75 -4.86 -22.21 -14.15
C ILE A 75 -5.00 -21.23 -15.33
N ALA A 76 -6.11 -21.34 -16.08
CA ALA A 76 -6.38 -20.52 -17.27
C ALA A 76 -7.32 -19.33 -17.04
N THR A 77 -8.12 -19.35 -15.96
CA THR A 77 -9.14 -18.33 -15.70
C THR A 77 -8.58 -17.24 -14.79
N LYS A 78 -8.64 -15.98 -15.26
CA LYS A 78 -8.21 -14.81 -14.49
C LYS A 78 -9.38 -14.21 -13.73
N THR A 79 -9.32 -14.26 -12.41
CA THR A 79 -10.16 -13.45 -11.54
C THR A 79 -9.28 -12.91 -10.42
N ASP A 80 -9.57 -11.72 -9.89
CA ASP A 80 -8.79 -11.10 -8.80
C ASP A 80 -8.62 -12.04 -7.59
N LYS A 81 -9.59 -12.93 -7.36
CA LYS A 81 -9.57 -13.98 -6.33
C LYS A 81 -8.55 -15.08 -6.65
N ILE A 82 -8.47 -15.51 -7.90
CA ILE A 82 -7.49 -16.50 -8.34
C ILE A 82 -6.09 -15.91 -8.28
N ASP A 83 -5.90 -14.67 -8.72
CA ASP A 83 -4.59 -14.01 -8.68
C ASP A 83 -4.09 -13.83 -7.24
N CYS A 84 -4.96 -13.43 -6.30
CA CYS A 84 -4.60 -13.34 -4.88
C CYS A 84 -4.28 -14.71 -4.26
N SER A 85 -5.00 -15.77 -4.63
CA SER A 85 -4.72 -17.13 -4.17
C SER A 85 -3.36 -17.64 -4.67
N ILE A 86 -3.02 -17.29 -5.91
CA ILE A 86 -1.75 -17.64 -6.54
C ILE A 86 -0.62 -16.90 -5.83
N ILE A 87 -0.76 -15.60 -5.58
CA ILE A 87 0.19 -14.79 -4.83
C ILE A 87 0.40 -15.33 -3.40
N SER A 88 -0.68 -15.67 -2.70
CA SER A 88 -0.63 -16.23 -1.35
C SER A 88 0.16 -17.55 -1.30
N ARG A 89 -0.11 -18.46 -2.25
CA ARG A 89 0.67 -19.71 -2.42
C ARG A 89 2.12 -19.43 -2.81
N TYR A 90 2.33 -18.41 -3.63
CA TYR A 90 3.65 -18.05 -4.12
C TYR A 90 4.54 -17.53 -2.98
N VAL A 91 4.00 -16.71 -2.08
CA VAL A 91 4.71 -16.23 -0.88
C VAL A 91 4.86 -17.29 0.21
N SER A 92 3.91 -18.21 0.36
CA SER A 92 4.05 -19.30 1.34
C SER A 92 5.17 -20.29 0.99
N ASN A 93 5.47 -20.47 -0.29
CA ASN A 93 6.55 -21.32 -0.76
C ASN A 93 7.89 -20.57 -0.64
N THR A 94 8.53 -20.76 0.51
CA THR A 94 9.69 -19.98 0.98
C THR A 94 10.95 -20.17 0.13
N ASP A 95 10.97 -21.16 -0.77
CA ASP A 95 12.10 -21.47 -1.66
C ASP A 95 12.16 -20.64 -2.97
N MET A 96 11.22 -19.71 -3.19
CA MET A 96 11.17 -18.96 -4.45
C MET A 96 11.97 -17.65 -4.45
N ARG A 97 12.37 -17.23 -5.66
CA ARG A 97 13.28 -16.12 -6.02
C ARG A 97 12.79 -14.72 -5.61
N VAL A 98 11.85 -14.60 -4.70
CA VAL A 98 11.31 -13.30 -4.26
C VAL A 98 11.87 -13.00 -2.88
N THR A 99 12.70 -11.97 -2.84
CA THR A 99 13.19 -11.44 -1.57
C THR A 99 12.16 -10.51 -0.96
N PRO A 100 12.04 -10.49 0.38
CA PRO A 100 11.24 -9.49 1.05
C PRO A 100 11.83 -8.10 0.77
N LEU A 101 10.97 -7.09 0.71
CA LEU A 101 11.39 -5.68 0.68
C LEU A 101 12.26 -5.39 1.89
N LYS A 102 13.37 -4.71 1.66
CA LYS A 102 14.29 -4.33 2.74
C LYS A 102 14.04 -2.88 3.11
N VAL A 103 14.15 -2.58 4.39
CA VAL A 103 14.03 -1.21 4.89
C VAL A 103 15.22 -0.92 5.79
N SER A 104 15.85 0.23 5.57
CA SER A 104 17.03 0.66 6.32
C SER A 104 16.69 1.07 7.75
N SER A 105 15.53 1.70 7.97
CA SER A 105 15.03 2.08 9.30
C SER A 105 13.51 2.03 9.38
N ILE A 106 12.97 1.04 10.11
CA ILE A 106 11.53 0.90 10.38
C ILE A 106 10.98 2.11 11.13
N ASP A 107 11.69 2.62 12.14
CA ASP A 107 11.20 3.74 12.95
C ASP A 107 11.18 5.05 12.18
N CYS A 108 12.16 5.27 11.30
CA CYS A 108 12.15 6.42 10.39
C CYS A 108 10.99 6.30 9.38
N LEU A 109 10.79 5.11 8.81
CA LEU A 109 9.68 4.82 7.89
C LEU A 109 8.33 5.11 8.54
N LYS A 110 8.10 4.65 9.78
CA LYS A 110 6.87 4.94 10.55
C LYS A 110 6.63 6.44 10.69
N GLN A 111 7.65 7.20 11.08
CA GLN A 111 7.52 8.65 11.30
C GLN A 111 7.16 9.38 10.01
N LYS A 112 7.85 9.06 8.90
CA LYS A 112 7.57 9.67 7.59
C LYS A 112 6.18 9.33 7.07
N LEU A 113 5.76 8.05 7.15
CA LEU A 113 4.41 7.63 6.75
C LEU A 113 3.33 8.30 7.61
N SER A 114 3.53 8.36 8.92
CA SER A 114 2.60 9.04 9.83
C SER A 114 2.45 10.52 9.46
N ARG A 115 3.57 11.21 9.19
CA ARG A 115 3.54 12.62 8.79
C ARG A 115 2.85 12.81 7.44
N ARG A 116 3.15 11.95 6.46
CA ARG A 116 2.51 11.96 5.14
C ARG A 116 0.99 11.82 5.26
N ASN A 117 0.51 10.88 6.07
CA ASN A 117 -0.92 10.67 6.28
C ASN A 117 -1.61 11.87 6.91
N GLN A 118 -0.98 12.52 7.90
CA GLN A 118 -1.48 13.77 8.46
C GLN A 118 -1.61 14.88 7.40
N LEU A 119 -0.59 15.05 6.55
CA LEU A 119 -0.62 16.07 5.50
C LEU A 119 -1.69 15.79 4.45
N VAL A 120 -1.91 14.53 4.08
CA VAL A 120 -2.97 14.13 3.15
C VAL A 120 -4.36 14.44 3.73
N GLU A 121 -4.57 14.21 5.02
CA GLU A 121 -5.82 14.53 5.68
C GLU A 121 -6.06 16.05 5.72
N ILE A 122 -5.04 16.83 6.07
CA ILE A 122 -5.11 18.31 6.04
C ILE A 122 -5.41 18.80 4.61
N ALA A 123 -4.72 18.26 3.60
CA ALA A 123 -4.94 18.61 2.20
C ALA A 123 -6.37 18.28 1.74
N LYS A 124 -6.93 17.14 2.17
CA LYS A 124 -8.31 16.76 1.87
C LYS A 124 -9.30 17.73 2.49
N ILE A 125 -9.16 18.03 3.79
CA ILE A 125 -10.01 19.00 4.50
C ILE A 125 -9.95 20.35 3.80
N GLN A 126 -8.73 20.82 3.49
CA GLN A 126 -8.54 22.13 2.89
C GLN A 126 -9.14 22.21 1.49
N LYS A 127 -8.95 21.18 0.66
CA LYS A 127 -9.62 21.08 -0.64
C LYS A 127 -11.14 21.12 -0.50
N THR A 128 -11.72 20.43 0.48
CA THR A 128 -13.17 20.48 0.72
C THR A 128 -13.64 21.88 1.14
N GLN A 129 -12.91 22.56 2.03
CA GLN A 129 -13.24 23.91 2.46
C GLN A 129 -13.15 24.93 1.31
N ALA A 130 -12.18 24.79 0.40
CA ALA A 130 -12.03 25.70 -0.74
C ALA A 130 -13.28 25.73 -1.65
N HIS A 131 -13.99 24.61 -1.77
CA HIS A 131 -15.25 24.54 -2.54
C HIS A 131 -16.45 25.20 -1.84
N GLN A 132 -16.34 25.52 -0.56
CA GLN A 132 -17.41 26.16 0.23
C GLN A 132 -17.26 27.68 0.30
N VAL A 133 -16.12 28.21 -0.14
CA VAL A 133 -15.81 29.64 -0.15
C VAL A 133 -16.16 30.23 -1.51
N THR A 134 -16.68 31.46 -1.53
CA THR A 134 -17.01 32.20 -2.75
C THR A 134 -16.07 33.37 -3.04
N ASP A 135 -15.30 33.81 -2.05
CA ASP A 135 -14.31 34.87 -2.19
C ASP A 135 -13.07 34.36 -2.96
N LEU A 136 -12.81 34.95 -4.12
CA LEU A 136 -11.72 34.57 -5.02
C LEU A 136 -10.32 34.76 -4.42
N SER A 137 -10.12 35.77 -3.57
CA SER A 137 -8.84 36.00 -2.90
C SER A 137 -8.57 34.88 -1.88
N ILE A 138 -9.60 34.47 -1.15
CA ILE A 138 -9.49 33.39 -0.17
C ILE A 138 -9.30 32.04 -0.88
N ILE A 139 -10.05 31.77 -1.96
CA ILE A 139 -9.86 30.55 -2.77
C ILE A 139 -8.41 30.44 -3.25
N LYS A 140 -7.84 31.52 -3.79
CA LYS A 140 -6.45 31.52 -4.26
C LYS A 140 -5.46 31.20 -3.14
N GLN A 141 -5.62 31.79 -1.95
CA GLN A 141 -4.76 31.47 -0.80
C GLN A 141 -4.89 30.01 -0.37
N MET A 142 -6.09 29.44 -0.41
CA MET A 142 -6.33 28.03 -0.06
C MET A 142 -5.72 27.08 -1.10
N GLU A 143 -5.78 27.43 -2.38
CA GLU A 143 -5.12 26.68 -3.46
C GLU A 143 -3.59 26.74 -3.37
N GLU A 144 -3.02 27.90 -3.05
CA GLU A 144 -1.58 28.05 -2.79
C GLU A 144 -1.12 27.18 -1.61
N LEU A 145 -1.87 27.18 -0.50
CA LEU A 145 -1.59 26.31 0.64
C LEU A 145 -1.74 24.82 0.26
N LEU A 146 -2.76 24.47 -0.53
CA LEU A 146 -2.95 23.10 -1.01
C LEU A 146 -1.75 22.65 -1.85
N ALA A 147 -1.21 23.50 -2.71
CA ALA A 147 -0.02 23.21 -3.49
C ALA A 147 1.21 22.96 -2.60
N VAL A 148 1.39 23.75 -1.53
CA VAL A 148 2.46 23.53 -0.54
C VAL A 148 2.31 22.18 0.15
N LEU A 149 1.10 21.82 0.58
CA LEU A 149 0.82 20.53 1.23
C LEU A 149 1.10 19.36 0.29
N GLN A 150 0.66 19.45 -0.97
CA GLN A 150 0.92 18.44 -2.00
C GLN A 150 2.42 18.25 -2.24
N ASN A 151 3.19 19.33 -2.26
CA ASN A 151 4.63 19.27 -2.45
C ASN A 151 5.32 18.60 -1.25
N GLN A 152 4.93 18.92 -0.01
CA GLN A 152 5.45 18.24 1.18
C GLN A 152 5.10 16.76 1.21
N ILE A 153 3.91 16.37 0.75
CA ILE A 153 3.52 14.95 0.61
C ILE A 153 4.47 14.26 -0.37
N GLN A 154 4.74 14.86 -1.53
CA GLN A 154 5.63 14.29 -2.54
C GLN A 154 7.06 14.09 -2.00
N VAL A 155 7.61 15.09 -1.33
CA VAL A 155 8.94 15.01 -0.71
C VAL A 155 9.02 13.84 0.27
N LEU A 156 8.00 13.64 1.12
CA LEU A 156 7.97 12.51 2.05
C LEU A 156 7.85 11.17 1.33
N GLU A 157 7.11 11.10 0.22
CA GLU A 157 6.99 9.89 -0.59
C GLU A 157 8.32 9.52 -1.24
N ASP A 158 9.09 10.51 -1.70
CA ASP A 158 10.43 10.31 -2.27
C ASP A 158 11.43 9.84 -1.19
N GLU A 159 11.43 10.48 -0.02
CA GLU A 159 12.27 10.05 1.12
C GLU A 159 11.91 8.65 1.62
N VAL A 160 10.63 8.25 1.56
CA VAL A 160 10.20 6.89 1.90
C VAL A 160 10.72 5.88 0.87
N MET A 161 10.76 6.25 -0.42
CA MET A 161 11.35 5.40 -1.45
C MET A 161 12.86 5.20 -1.23
N GLU A 162 13.58 6.21 -0.75
CA GLU A 162 15.01 6.06 -0.41
C GLU A 162 15.27 5.13 0.78
N LEU A 163 14.29 4.97 1.68
CA LEU A 163 14.42 4.08 2.84
C LEU A 163 14.18 2.60 2.51
N VAL A 164 13.58 2.30 1.35
CA VAL A 164 13.12 0.95 0.99
C VAL A 164 13.82 0.46 -0.27
N GLU A 165 14.51 -0.67 -0.17
CA GLU A 165 15.28 -1.33 -1.25
C GLU A 165 14.58 -2.60 -1.77
#